data_AF-A0A6A4WXL6-F1
#
_entry.id   AF-A0A6A4WXL6-F1
#
_cell.length_a   1.000
_cell.length_b   1.000
_cell.length_c   1.000
_cell.angle_alpha   90.00
_cell.angle_beta   90.00
_cell.angle_gamma   90.00
#
_symmetry.space_group_name_H-M   'P 1'
#
loop_
_entity.id
_entity.type
_entity.pdbx_description
1 polymer ?
#
loop_
_entity_poly.entity_id
_entity_poly.type
_entity_poly.pdbx_seq_one_letter_code
_entity_poly.pdbx_strand_id
1 'polypeptide(L)'
;MANLPTPVFIARGSPGLYFAKGPKCQPFSGTPDENFSDVRGLEFSSDGSRIAWVTSQCVKVAETTNWEVIMEANIAKVGAVKFSPTGKYLGIWHPFFVSKENPQGGTNMYVYDVDKKECIKSLIHKKYQSWEIQWSPDDAICGRSVSNEVHFFENGQLDSVVHKLRLEGLSEYSLAPSSRNPHVAAFIPSVGGRPAGARMFKYPNFSEDAAVGRKSFFNANSVEMKWNSRGNTCLLLTSTDVDKTGQSYYGETSIYCLDTKGATAHLQPGGKKGPVYAFEWSPLGTEFCLVYGFMPAKATLYNMKADPVFEFEPAHRNAVFYNPQGNLLALAGFGNLRGKIEVWDMEARKQVAAGDCPDTTELRWCPDGRHFTVATCAPRLRQGNGFRVWHYTLQMIYEKNMAEKHELYETYWQPFPSGTFPKPVVGSEKVKGTKPSQPPPAKTAYVPPNMRGLSKTGQPERKKVLPPGMSEPEPEKKTKSKNKKKGGGDGPAKPESAPAAEDEPFVPPSAAERTPAPAPAQSGQAAANVDRKKKRENLKKKLKDIAKLKSDQAAGKEMNQEQLDKISREADLTRELQELTV
;
A
#
# COMPACT_ATOMS: atom_id res chain seq x y z
N MET A 1 -4.42 16.11 36.50
CA MET A 1 -4.23 15.46 35.19
C MET A 1 -5.56 14.82 34.83
N ALA A 2 -6.18 15.19 33.70
CA ALA A 2 -7.41 14.53 33.26
C ALA A 2 -7.16 13.02 33.11
N ASN A 3 -8.11 12.18 33.56
CA ASN A 3 -8.05 10.75 33.33
C ASN A 3 -8.16 10.49 31.82
N LEU A 4 -7.02 10.21 31.17
CA LEU A 4 -7.00 9.86 29.75
C LEU A 4 -7.74 8.53 29.52
N PRO A 5 -8.51 8.39 28.44
CA PRO A 5 -9.14 7.12 28.12
C PRO A 5 -8.08 6.05 27.87
N THR A 6 -8.40 4.79 28.17
CA THR A 6 -7.51 3.66 27.87
C THR A 6 -7.98 3.00 26.57
N PRO A 7 -7.17 3.00 25.50
CA PRO A 7 -7.59 2.42 24.23
C PRO A 7 -7.74 0.90 24.34
N VAL A 8 -8.75 0.36 23.65
CA VAL A 8 -8.94 -1.09 23.51
C VAL A 8 -8.13 -1.62 22.33
N PHE A 9 -7.48 -2.75 22.55
CA PHE A 9 -6.80 -3.53 21.52
C PHE A 9 -7.69 -4.71 21.13
N ILE A 10 -7.80 -4.96 19.83
CA ILE A 10 -8.54 -6.10 19.28
C ILE A 10 -7.63 -6.88 18.34
N ALA A 11 -7.58 -8.20 18.50
CA ALA A 11 -6.94 -9.10 17.55
C ALA A 11 -7.98 -10.07 16.99
N ARG A 12 -8.10 -10.13 15.66
CA ARG A 12 -8.98 -11.06 14.95
C ARG A 12 -8.19 -12.26 14.49
N GLY A 13 -8.63 -13.46 14.86
CA GLY A 13 -8.02 -14.71 14.42
C GLY A 13 -9.05 -15.82 14.24
N SER A 14 -8.58 -17.03 13.92
CA SER A 14 -9.45 -18.19 13.77
C SER A 14 -10.27 -18.59 15.02
N PRO A 15 -9.85 -18.28 16.27
CA PRO A 15 -10.70 -18.44 17.45
C PRO A 15 -11.82 -17.39 17.59
N GLY A 16 -11.78 -16.33 16.78
CA GLY A 16 -12.64 -15.15 16.90
C GLY A 16 -11.87 -13.88 17.32
N LEU A 17 -12.54 -13.01 18.07
CA LEU A 17 -11.98 -11.74 18.54
C LEU A 17 -11.36 -11.86 19.94
N TYR A 18 -10.14 -11.35 20.10
CA TYR A 18 -9.49 -11.15 21.37
C TYR A 18 -9.48 -9.67 21.72
N PHE A 19 -10.07 -9.33 22.87
CA PHE A 19 -10.11 -7.96 23.41
C PHE A 19 -9.10 -7.80 24.54
N ALA A 20 -8.42 -6.65 24.59
CA ALA A 20 -7.54 -6.30 25.68
C ALA A 20 -7.55 -4.80 25.96
N LYS A 21 -7.35 -4.40 27.22
CA LYS A 21 -7.30 -3.01 27.63
C LYS A 21 -5.85 -2.49 27.66
N GLY A 22 -5.58 -1.49 26.84
CA GLY A 22 -4.32 -0.74 26.79
C GLY A 22 -3.09 -1.55 26.33
N PRO A 23 -1.91 -0.90 26.29
CA PRO A 23 -0.66 -1.49 25.79
C PRO A 23 -0.08 -2.63 26.63
N LYS A 24 -0.57 -2.80 27.86
CA LYS A 24 -0.23 -3.96 28.71
C LYS A 24 -1.16 -5.17 28.47
N CYS A 25 -2.10 -5.05 27.53
CA CYS A 25 -3.09 -6.06 27.18
C CYS A 25 -3.79 -6.66 28.42
N GLN A 26 -4.30 -5.81 29.30
CA GLN A 26 -5.04 -6.25 30.48
C GLN A 26 -6.35 -6.93 30.06
N PRO A 27 -6.89 -7.88 30.85
CA PRO A 27 -8.19 -8.49 30.59
C PRO A 27 -9.26 -7.43 30.36
N PHE A 28 -10.09 -7.67 29.34
CA PHE A 28 -11.20 -6.80 28.99
C PHE A 28 -12.51 -7.49 29.36
N SER A 29 -13.40 -6.77 30.05
CA SER A 29 -14.74 -7.23 30.45
C SER A 29 -15.80 -6.42 29.72
N GLY A 30 -16.94 -7.05 29.40
CA GLY A 30 -18.04 -6.39 28.69
C GLY A 30 -17.85 -6.39 27.19
N THR A 31 -17.63 -7.57 26.59
CA THR A 31 -17.59 -7.68 25.13
C THR A 31 -18.99 -7.52 24.54
N PRO A 32 -19.11 -6.97 23.32
CA PRO A 32 -20.41 -6.63 22.75
C PRO A 32 -21.22 -7.82 22.24
N ASP A 33 -20.61 -9.00 22.22
CA ASP A 33 -21.25 -10.26 21.83
C ASP A 33 -20.64 -11.39 22.67
N GLU A 34 -21.40 -12.46 22.82
CA GLU A 34 -20.95 -13.69 23.47
C GLU A 34 -20.20 -14.60 22.50
N ASN A 35 -20.44 -14.46 21.19
CA ASN A 35 -19.85 -15.32 20.17
C ASN A 35 -19.17 -14.54 19.03
N PHE A 36 -17.84 -14.58 19.01
CA PHE A 36 -17.02 -13.99 17.94
C PHE A 36 -16.37 -15.01 16.99
N SER A 37 -16.76 -16.28 17.04
CA SER A 37 -16.07 -17.36 16.31
C SER A 37 -16.13 -17.24 14.78
N ASP A 38 -17.10 -16.52 14.22
CA ASP A 38 -17.30 -16.33 12.76
C ASP A 38 -17.13 -14.86 12.33
N VAL A 39 -16.29 -14.08 13.02
CA VAL A 39 -16.00 -12.70 12.59
C VAL A 39 -15.04 -12.67 11.40
N ARG A 40 -15.53 -12.16 10.28
CA ARG A 40 -14.84 -12.12 8.98
C ARG A 40 -14.19 -10.79 8.67
N GLY A 41 -14.71 -9.72 9.26
CA GLY A 41 -14.19 -8.36 9.09
C GLY A 41 -14.60 -7.49 10.27
N LEU A 42 -13.84 -6.43 10.51
CA LEU A 42 -14.02 -5.51 11.62
C LEU A 42 -13.59 -4.10 11.19
N GLU A 43 -14.37 -3.09 11.58
CA GLU A 43 -14.09 -1.69 11.28
C GLU A 43 -14.49 -0.82 12.47
N PHE A 44 -13.64 0.12 12.87
CA PHE A 44 -13.99 1.17 13.82
C PHE A 44 -14.46 2.43 13.07
N SER A 45 -15.36 3.21 13.68
CA SER A 45 -15.58 4.59 13.25
C SER A 45 -14.28 5.40 13.41
N SER A 46 -14.14 6.51 12.68
CA SER A 46 -12.87 7.27 12.66
C SER A 46 -12.51 7.87 14.03
N ASP A 47 -13.50 8.15 14.85
CA ASP A 47 -13.39 8.60 16.24
C ASP A 47 -13.32 7.45 17.27
N GLY A 48 -13.54 6.22 16.83
CA GLY A 48 -13.57 5.00 17.64
C GLY A 48 -14.71 4.92 18.63
N SER A 49 -15.75 5.74 18.47
CA SER A 49 -16.99 5.67 19.27
C SER A 49 -17.83 4.45 18.93
N ARG A 50 -17.66 3.87 17.74
CA ARG A 50 -18.41 2.73 17.23
C ARG A 50 -17.51 1.67 16.62
N ILE A 51 -17.98 0.44 16.68
CA ILE A 51 -17.32 -0.71 16.05
C ILE A 51 -18.36 -1.54 15.30
N ALA A 52 -18.05 -1.89 14.06
CA ALA A 52 -18.82 -2.82 13.26
C ALA A 52 -18.02 -4.12 13.08
N TRP A 53 -18.71 -5.25 13.16
CA TRP A 53 -18.14 -6.54 12.77
C TRP A 53 -19.08 -7.31 11.85
N VAL A 54 -18.47 -8.06 10.96
CA VAL A 54 -19.14 -8.84 9.93
C VAL A 54 -19.10 -10.31 10.30
N THR A 55 -20.25 -10.96 10.34
CA THR A 55 -20.39 -12.42 10.47
C THR A 55 -20.78 -13.04 9.12
N SER A 56 -20.98 -14.36 9.06
CA SER A 56 -21.50 -14.99 7.84
C SER A 56 -22.93 -14.57 7.46
N GLN A 57 -23.72 -14.12 8.44
CA GLN A 57 -25.17 -13.90 8.28
C GLN A 57 -25.59 -12.44 8.47
N CYS A 58 -24.86 -11.66 9.26
CA CYS A 58 -25.22 -10.29 9.59
C CYS A 58 -24.01 -9.39 9.81
N VAL A 59 -24.28 -8.09 9.85
CA VAL A 59 -23.38 -7.05 10.31
C VAL A 59 -23.95 -6.48 11.59
N LYS A 60 -23.15 -6.43 12.65
CA LYS A 60 -23.54 -5.82 13.93
C LYS A 60 -22.70 -4.59 14.20
N VAL A 61 -23.30 -3.61 14.86
CA VAL A 61 -22.64 -2.37 15.29
C VAL A 61 -22.86 -2.19 16.78
N ALA A 62 -21.79 -1.89 17.51
CA ALA A 62 -21.83 -1.54 18.92
C ALA A 62 -21.19 -0.18 19.21
N GLU A 63 -21.64 0.48 20.27
CA GLU A 63 -20.95 1.64 20.84
C GLU A 63 -19.78 1.19 21.72
N THR A 64 -18.65 1.88 21.67
CA THR A 64 -17.44 1.49 22.44
C THR A 64 -17.42 2.07 23.85
N THR A 65 -18.41 2.90 24.21
CA THR A 65 -18.60 3.47 25.55
C THR A 65 -19.07 2.42 26.54
N ASN A 66 -20.08 1.63 26.16
CA ASN A 66 -20.69 0.58 26.96
C ASN A 66 -20.59 -0.81 26.31
N TRP A 67 -20.10 -0.90 25.07
CA TRP A 67 -20.01 -2.14 24.30
C TRP A 67 -21.36 -2.81 24.08
N GLU A 68 -22.44 -2.04 23.92
CA GLU A 68 -23.76 -2.56 23.60
C GLU A 68 -24.02 -2.53 22.08
N VAL A 69 -24.63 -3.60 21.56
CA VAL A 69 -25.07 -3.67 20.16
C VAL A 69 -26.24 -2.71 19.95
N ILE A 70 -26.05 -1.73 19.06
CA ILE A 70 -27.06 -0.73 18.73
C ILE A 70 -27.78 -1.02 17.40
N MET A 71 -27.15 -1.74 16.47
CA MET A 71 -27.73 -2.08 15.17
C MET A 71 -27.31 -3.49 14.75
N GLU A 72 -28.22 -4.20 14.10
CA GLU A 72 -27.98 -5.46 13.41
C GLU A 72 -28.62 -5.43 12.02
N ALA A 73 -27.82 -5.67 10.98
CA ALA A 73 -28.25 -5.75 9.59
C ALA A 73 -28.08 -7.20 9.10
N ASN A 74 -29.19 -7.88 8.82
CA ASN A 74 -29.24 -9.29 8.38
C ASN A 74 -28.85 -9.45 6.90
N ILE A 75 -27.59 -9.12 6.58
CA ILE A 75 -27.02 -9.22 5.25
C ILE A 75 -25.92 -10.29 5.27
N ALA A 76 -26.14 -11.36 4.51
CA ALA A 76 -25.18 -12.45 4.38
C ALA A 76 -24.08 -12.12 3.35
N LYS A 77 -22.95 -12.84 3.46
CA LYS A 77 -21.82 -12.77 2.51
C LYS A 77 -21.22 -11.37 2.34
N VAL A 78 -21.34 -10.52 3.36
CA VAL A 78 -20.72 -9.18 3.37
C VAL A 78 -19.20 -9.32 3.20
N GLY A 79 -18.68 -8.58 2.23
CA GLY A 79 -17.26 -8.56 1.91
C GLY A 79 -16.52 -7.38 2.55
N ALA A 80 -17.20 -6.25 2.74
CA ALA A 80 -16.61 -5.07 3.35
C ALA A 80 -17.67 -4.17 4.01
N VAL A 81 -17.23 -3.42 5.02
CA VAL A 81 -18.01 -2.41 5.72
C VAL A 81 -17.16 -1.15 5.90
N LYS A 82 -17.78 0.02 5.89
CA LYS A 82 -17.07 1.29 6.07
C LYS A 82 -17.96 2.34 6.73
N PHE A 83 -17.49 2.91 7.84
CA PHE A 83 -18.17 4.04 8.47
C PHE A 83 -17.89 5.34 7.73
N SER A 84 -18.86 6.27 7.80
CA SER A 84 -18.58 7.68 7.56
C SER A 84 -17.64 8.24 8.65
N PRO A 85 -16.92 9.35 8.40
CA PRO A 85 -16.04 10.01 9.36
C PRO A 85 -16.65 10.21 10.75
N THR A 86 -17.91 10.62 10.85
CA THR A 86 -18.57 10.82 12.16
C THR A 86 -19.15 9.53 12.78
N GLY A 87 -19.13 8.40 12.05
CA GLY A 87 -19.75 7.15 12.48
C GLY A 87 -21.28 7.12 12.39
N LYS A 88 -21.90 8.18 11.84
CA LYS A 88 -23.35 8.27 11.63
C LYS A 88 -23.87 7.29 10.58
N TYR A 89 -23.14 7.12 9.49
CA TYR A 89 -23.54 6.23 8.40
C TYR A 89 -22.61 5.03 8.30
N LEU A 90 -23.17 3.87 7.94
CA LEU A 90 -22.43 2.65 7.67
C LEU A 90 -22.72 2.16 6.26
N GLY A 91 -21.69 2.13 5.42
CA GLY A 91 -21.70 1.45 4.13
C GLY A 91 -21.45 -0.05 4.32
N ILE A 92 -22.27 -0.88 3.69
CA ILE A 92 -22.14 -2.34 3.67
C ILE A 92 -22.11 -2.80 2.22
N TRP A 93 -21.12 -3.63 1.86
CA TRP A 93 -21.00 -4.18 0.51
C TRP A 93 -20.75 -5.68 0.53
N HIS A 94 -21.42 -6.39 -0.37
CA HIS A 94 -21.11 -7.78 -0.70
C HIS A 94 -20.85 -7.93 -2.21
N PRO A 95 -20.12 -8.97 -2.63
CA PRO A 95 -19.92 -9.25 -4.05
C PRO A 95 -21.25 -9.33 -4.79
N PHE A 96 -21.27 -8.80 -6.02
CA PHE A 96 -22.46 -8.82 -6.86
C PHE A 96 -22.68 -10.22 -7.43
N PHE A 97 -23.88 -10.76 -7.22
CA PHE A 97 -24.27 -12.08 -7.71
C PHE A 97 -25.48 -11.96 -8.64
N VAL A 98 -25.48 -12.77 -9.70
CA VAL A 98 -26.64 -13.04 -10.55
C VAL A 98 -27.03 -14.50 -10.36
N SER A 99 -28.32 -14.80 -10.36
CA SER A 99 -28.83 -16.16 -10.28
C SER A 99 -29.80 -16.44 -11.42
N LYS A 100 -30.23 -17.70 -11.57
CA LYS A 100 -31.27 -18.04 -12.57
C LYS A 100 -32.60 -17.38 -12.24
N GLU A 101 -32.88 -17.21 -10.96
CA GLU A 101 -34.10 -16.59 -10.41
C GLU A 101 -34.03 -15.05 -10.48
N ASN A 102 -32.83 -14.46 -10.38
CA ASN A 102 -32.61 -13.04 -10.60
C ASN A 102 -31.45 -12.78 -11.59
N PRO A 103 -31.72 -12.87 -12.91
CA PRO A 103 -30.70 -12.71 -13.96
C PRO A 103 -30.08 -11.31 -14.01
N GLN A 104 -30.80 -10.28 -13.54
CA GLN A 104 -30.31 -8.90 -13.50
C GLN A 104 -29.48 -8.60 -12.24
N GLY A 105 -29.49 -9.51 -11.25
CA GLY A 105 -28.86 -9.35 -9.95
C GLY A 105 -29.62 -8.37 -9.03
N GLY A 106 -29.29 -8.42 -7.74
CA GLY A 106 -29.90 -7.56 -6.72
C GLY A 106 -29.01 -6.40 -6.30
N THR A 107 -29.53 -5.53 -5.42
CA THR A 107 -28.70 -4.57 -4.69
C THR A 107 -27.64 -5.30 -3.89
N ASN A 108 -26.43 -4.76 -3.86
CA ASN A 108 -25.30 -5.37 -3.17
C ASN A 108 -24.48 -4.37 -2.34
N MET A 109 -24.94 -3.13 -2.31
CA MET A 109 -24.36 -2.04 -1.55
C MET A 109 -25.50 -1.33 -0.80
N TYR A 110 -25.32 -1.15 0.50
CA TYR A 110 -26.32 -0.56 1.39
C TYR A 110 -25.68 0.56 2.20
N VAL A 111 -26.44 1.60 2.48
CA VAL A 111 -26.06 2.68 3.39
C VAL A 111 -27.09 2.71 4.50
N TYR A 112 -26.61 2.53 5.72
CA TYR A 112 -27.41 2.55 6.93
C TYR A 112 -27.18 3.86 7.70
N ASP A 113 -28.24 4.42 8.25
CA ASP A 113 -28.18 5.40 9.33
C ASP A 113 -28.12 4.64 10.65
N VAL A 114 -26.96 4.72 11.33
CA VAL A 114 -26.65 3.92 12.51
C VAL A 114 -27.55 4.27 13.69
N ASP A 115 -27.91 5.55 13.83
CA ASP A 115 -28.74 6.04 14.93
C ASP A 115 -30.21 5.63 14.73
N LYS A 116 -30.69 5.74 13.49
CA LYS A 116 -32.08 5.36 13.14
C LYS A 116 -32.27 3.86 13.00
N LYS A 117 -31.19 3.09 12.84
CA LYS A 117 -31.22 1.64 12.61
C LYS A 117 -31.89 1.25 11.30
N GLU A 118 -31.80 2.12 10.30
CA GLU A 118 -32.53 1.98 9.03
C GLU A 118 -31.59 2.03 7.82
N CYS A 119 -31.91 1.24 6.80
CA CYS A 119 -31.25 1.30 5.51
C CYS A 119 -31.81 2.50 4.71
N ILE A 120 -31.03 3.58 4.63
CA ILE A 120 -31.43 4.81 3.92
C ILE A 120 -31.21 4.73 2.41
N LYS A 121 -30.34 3.83 1.93
CA LYS A 121 -30.10 3.65 0.49
C LYS A 121 -29.62 2.25 0.14
N SER A 122 -30.20 1.69 -0.92
CA SER A 122 -29.78 0.40 -1.50
C SER A 122 -29.40 0.59 -2.96
N LEU A 123 -28.23 0.07 -3.35
CA LEU A 123 -27.56 0.37 -4.61
C LEU A 123 -26.92 -0.89 -5.21
N ILE A 124 -26.69 -0.85 -6.53
CA ILE A 124 -25.89 -1.85 -7.23
C ILE A 124 -24.49 -1.27 -7.48
N HIS A 125 -23.45 -2.01 -7.07
CA HIS A 125 -22.05 -1.68 -7.32
C HIS A 125 -21.23 -2.95 -7.59
N LYS A 126 -20.97 -3.24 -8.86
CA LYS A 126 -20.46 -4.55 -9.31
C LYS A 126 -18.99 -4.81 -8.97
N LYS A 127 -18.16 -3.77 -8.96
CA LYS A 127 -16.72 -3.88 -8.72
C LYS A 127 -16.41 -3.64 -7.24
N TYR A 128 -15.36 -4.25 -6.71
CA TYR A 128 -14.90 -3.91 -5.36
C TYR A 128 -14.29 -2.50 -5.32
N GLN A 129 -13.61 -2.07 -6.39
CA GLN A 129 -12.97 -0.76 -6.42
C GLN A 129 -14.00 0.39 -6.31
N SER A 130 -13.65 1.41 -5.53
CA SER A 130 -14.46 2.63 -5.36
C SER A 130 -15.92 2.37 -4.92
N TRP A 131 -16.17 1.27 -4.21
CA TRP A 131 -17.50 0.96 -3.66
C TRP A 131 -17.86 1.88 -2.50
N GLU A 132 -16.86 2.28 -1.72
CA GLU A 132 -17.03 3.14 -0.57
C GLU A 132 -17.51 4.54 -0.99
N ILE A 133 -18.55 5.01 -0.32
CA ILE A 133 -18.96 6.40 -0.39
C ILE A 133 -17.95 7.19 0.41
N GLN A 134 -17.36 8.21 -0.21
CA GLN A 134 -16.45 9.11 0.48
C GLN A 134 -17.23 10.31 1.02
N TRP A 135 -16.98 10.64 2.27
CA TRP A 135 -17.72 11.67 3.00
C TRP A 135 -16.78 12.81 3.38
N SER A 136 -17.31 14.02 3.48
CA SER A 136 -16.63 15.12 4.16
C SER A 136 -16.47 14.80 5.65
N PRO A 137 -15.51 15.41 6.37
CA PRO A 137 -15.27 15.12 7.79
C PRO A 137 -16.48 15.28 8.73
N ASP A 138 -17.47 16.07 8.33
CA ASP A 138 -18.71 16.37 9.03
C ASP A 138 -19.94 15.61 8.47
N ASP A 139 -19.72 14.67 7.54
CA ASP A 139 -20.75 13.90 6.84
C ASP A 139 -21.79 14.73 6.07
N ALA A 140 -21.54 16.03 5.88
CA ALA A 140 -22.45 16.95 5.20
C ALA A 140 -22.49 16.72 3.69
N ILE A 141 -21.36 16.36 3.09
CA ILE A 141 -21.22 16.07 1.65
C ILE A 141 -20.73 14.64 1.50
N CYS A 142 -21.28 13.91 0.55
CA CYS A 142 -20.70 12.63 0.15
C CYS A 142 -20.68 12.42 -1.36
N GLY A 143 -19.63 11.78 -1.85
CA GLY A 143 -19.45 11.39 -3.24
C GLY A 143 -19.62 9.88 -3.41
N ARG A 144 -20.19 9.48 -4.53
CA ARG A 144 -20.25 8.09 -4.97
C ARG A 144 -19.71 7.95 -6.39
N SER A 145 -18.81 6.98 -6.60
CA SER A 145 -18.34 6.64 -7.94
C SER A 145 -19.40 5.87 -8.73
N VAL A 146 -19.59 6.30 -9.97
CA VAL A 146 -20.38 5.66 -11.03
C VAL A 146 -19.52 5.66 -12.30
N SER A 147 -19.86 4.85 -13.30
CA SER A 147 -19.09 4.81 -14.55
C SER A 147 -18.97 6.20 -15.19
N ASN A 148 -17.75 6.72 -15.29
CA ASN A 148 -17.40 8.05 -15.83
C ASN A 148 -17.92 9.26 -15.02
N GLU A 149 -18.54 9.05 -13.86
CA GLU A 149 -19.19 10.11 -13.10
C GLU A 149 -18.99 9.94 -11.59
N VAL A 150 -18.89 11.05 -10.86
CA VAL A 150 -19.07 11.06 -9.40
C VAL A 150 -20.36 11.80 -9.09
N HIS A 151 -21.26 11.13 -8.38
CA HIS A 151 -22.53 11.72 -7.93
C HIS A 151 -22.36 12.21 -6.50
N PHE A 152 -22.66 13.47 -6.26
CA PHE A 152 -22.58 14.08 -4.94
C PHE A 152 -23.96 14.29 -4.35
N PHE A 153 -24.05 14.02 -3.05
CA PHE A 153 -25.25 14.13 -2.23
C PHE A 153 -24.92 15.00 -1.01
N GLU A 154 -25.94 15.61 -0.43
CA GLU A 154 -25.81 16.49 0.73
C GLU A 154 -26.77 16.08 1.85
N ASN A 155 -26.36 16.32 3.10
CA ASN A 155 -27.19 16.20 4.30
C ASN A 155 -27.89 14.83 4.46
N GLY A 156 -27.23 13.75 4.02
CA GLY A 156 -27.77 12.38 4.09
C GLY A 156 -28.88 12.07 3.08
N GLN A 157 -29.20 12.98 2.16
CA GLN A 157 -30.23 12.76 1.13
C GLN A 157 -29.64 12.04 -0.08
N LEU A 158 -29.59 10.71 -0.02
CA LEU A 158 -28.97 9.86 -1.05
C LEU A 158 -29.87 9.55 -2.25
N ASP A 159 -31.08 10.11 -2.30
CA ASP A 159 -32.04 9.91 -3.39
C ASP A 159 -31.89 10.92 -4.53
N SER A 160 -31.43 12.13 -4.22
CA SER A 160 -31.29 13.22 -5.19
C SER A 160 -29.84 13.61 -5.35
N VAL A 161 -29.32 13.50 -6.57
CA VAL A 161 -27.95 13.94 -6.88
C VAL A 161 -27.94 15.46 -6.99
N VAL A 162 -27.21 16.12 -6.10
CA VAL A 162 -27.10 17.59 -6.05
C VAL A 162 -26.10 18.10 -7.09
N HIS A 163 -24.93 17.46 -7.17
CA HIS A 163 -23.87 17.81 -8.11
C HIS A 163 -23.28 16.56 -8.78
N LYS A 164 -22.78 16.73 -10.01
CA LYS A 164 -22.17 15.66 -10.80
C LYS A 164 -20.83 16.11 -11.36
N LEU A 165 -19.79 15.35 -11.06
CA LEU A 165 -18.52 15.46 -11.76
C LEU A 165 -18.52 14.44 -12.90
N ARG A 166 -18.60 14.90 -14.15
CA ARG A 166 -18.55 14.04 -15.33
C ARG A 166 -17.15 14.10 -15.94
N LEU A 167 -16.48 12.95 -15.98
CA LEU A 167 -15.14 12.81 -16.55
C LEU A 167 -15.05 11.49 -17.32
N GLU A 168 -14.90 11.58 -18.64
CA GLU A 168 -14.76 10.41 -19.49
C GLU A 168 -13.52 9.59 -19.09
N GLY A 169 -13.71 8.30 -18.84
CA GLY A 169 -12.63 7.40 -18.43
C GLY A 169 -12.24 7.52 -16.95
N LEU A 170 -13.02 8.21 -16.11
CA LEU A 170 -12.77 8.26 -14.67
C LEU A 170 -12.65 6.84 -14.10
N SER A 171 -11.52 6.54 -13.46
CA SER A 171 -11.29 5.28 -12.75
C SER A 171 -11.37 5.43 -11.24
N GLU A 172 -10.90 6.56 -10.70
CA GLU A 172 -10.81 6.78 -9.27
C GLU A 172 -10.99 8.25 -8.90
N TYR A 173 -11.54 8.50 -7.72
CA TYR A 173 -11.68 9.84 -7.16
C TYR A 173 -11.37 9.82 -5.66
N SER A 174 -10.98 10.97 -5.14
CA SER A 174 -10.71 11.17 -3.72
C SER A 174 -11.21 12.54 -3.27
N LEU A 175 -12.07 12.55 -2.26
CA LEU A 175 -12.57 13.75 -1.59
C LEU A 175 -11.58 14.19 -0.50
N ALA A 176 -11.20 15.46 -0.51
CA ALA A 176 -10.29 16.01 0.48
C ALA A 176 -10.93 16.00 1.89
N PRO A 177 -10.16 15.71 2.95
CA PRO A 177 -10.63 15.73 4.34
C PRO A 177 -10.78 17.17 4.86
N SER A 178 -11.64 17.98 4.23
CA SER A 178 -11.90 19.37 4.59
C SER A 178 -13.34 19.76 4.33
N SER A 179 -14.09 20.06 5.39
CA SER A 179 -15.49 20.53 5.27
C SER A 179 -15.59 21.98 4.81
N ARG A 180 -14.58 22.81 5.08
CA ARG A 180 -14.62 24.25 4.71
C ARG A 180 -14.28 24.49 3.25
N ASN A 181 -13.34 23.72 2.71
CA ASN A 181 -12.87 23.84 1.34
C ASN A 181 -12.79 22.44 0.70
N PRO A 182 -13.94 21.80 0.45
CA PRO A 182 -13.98 20.48 -0.16
C PRO A 182 -13.41 20.52 -1.57
N HIS A 183 -12.36 19.74 -1.80
CA HIS A 183 -11.77 19.52 -3.12
C HIS A 183 -11.89 18.05 -3.49
N VAL A 184 -11.98 17.79 -4.79
CA VAL A 184 -12.11 16.45 -5.34
C VAL A 184 -10.96 16.24 -6.31
N ALA A 185 -10.10 15.28 -6.02
CA ALA A 185 -9.12 14.76 -6.96
C ALA A 185 -9.76 13.62 -7.75
N ALA A 186 -9.51 13.57 -9.05
CA ALA A 186 -10.05 12.59 -9.97
C ALA A 186 -8.95 12.11 -10.91
N PHE A 187 -8.92 10.82 -11.20
CA PHE A 187 -7.91 10.18 -12.03
C PHE A 187 -8.52 9.46 -13.24
N ILE A 188 -7.86 9.63 -14.37
CA ILE A 188 -8.19 9.02 -15.66
C ILE A 188 -6.95 8.23 -16.08
N PRO A 189 -7.05 6.90 -16.24
CA PRO A 189 -5.93 6.06 -16.63
C PRO A 189 -5.63 6.19 -18.12
N SER A 190 -4.44 5.77 -18.53
CA SER A 190 -4.03 5.78 -19.93
C SER A 190 -4.75 4.67 -20.71
N VAL A 191 -5.49 5.03 -21.76
CA VAL A 191 -6.24 4.09 -22.60
C VAL A 191 -6.07 4.45 -24.08
N GLY A 192 -5.74 3.46 -24.90
CA GLY A 192 -5.73 3.62 -26.37
C GLY A 192 -4.78 4.71 -26.89
N GLY A 193 -3.66 4.95 -26.21
CA GLY A 193 -2.69 6.01 -26.56
C GLY A 193 -3.02 7.39 -25.98
N ARG A 194 -4.19 7.58 -25.34
CA ARG A 194 -4.47 8.78 -24.55
C ARG A 194 -3.62 8.75 -23.27
N PRO A 195 -2.94 9.86 -22.90
CA PRO A 195 -2.16 9.92 -21.67
C PRO A 195 -3.09 9.82 -20.46
N ALA A 196 -2.56 9.30 -19.36
CA ALA A 196 -3.26 9.35 -18.09
C ALA A 196 -3.28 10.80 -17.56
N GLY A 197 -4.18 11.09 -16.63
CA GLY A 197 -4.22 12.40 -16.02
C GLY A 197 -4.95 12.43 -14.69
N ALA A 198 -4.53 13.35 -13.83
CA ALA A 198 -5.22 13.73 -12.62
C ALA A 198 -5.76 15.15 -12.76
N ARG A 199 -6.98 15.35 -12.31
CA ARG A 199 -7.64 16.65 -12.25
C ARG A 199 -8.13 16.89 -10.84
N MET A 200 -8.09 18.14 -10.39
CA MET A 200 -8.64 18.53 -9.11
C MET A 200 -9.65 19.66 -9.29
N PHE A 201 -10.77 19.54 -8.59
CA PHE A 201 -11.87 20.48 -8.62
C PHE A 201 -12.16 20.98 -7.23
N LYS A 202 -12.66 22.22 -7.13
CA LYS A 202 -13.23 22.75 -5.89
C LYS A 202 -14.72 22.50 -5.92
N TYR A 203 -15.25 21.73 -4.97
CA TYR A 203 -16.69 21.50 -4.87
C TYR A 203 -17.43 22.82 -4.59
N PRO A 204 -18.62 23.06 -5.19
CA PRO A 204 -19.34 22.18 -6.12
C PRO A 204 -19.03 22.43 -7.61
N ASN A 205 -18.01 23.23 -7.93
CA ASN A 205 -17.73 23.64 -9.30
C ASN A 205 -16.97 22.56 -10.08
N PHE A 206 -17.68 21.88 -10.97
CA PHE A 206 -17.18 20.75 -11.77
C PHE A 206 -17.18 21.00 -13.28
N SER A 207 -17.27 22.26 -13.73
CA SER A 207 -17.06 22.54 -15.14
C SER A 207 -15.63 22.17 -15.54
N GLU A 208 -15.41 21.81 -16.82
CA GLU A 208 -14.08 21.39 -17.25
C GLU A 208 -13.02 22.48 -17.00
N ASP A 209 -13.38 23.74 -17.22
CA ASP A 209 -12.52 24.91 -17.00
C ASP A 209 -12.33 25.26 -15.51
N ALA A 210 -13.16 24.73 -14.61
CA ALA A 210 -13.03 24.93 -13.17
C ALA A 210 -12.01 24.02 -12.49
N ALA A 211 -11.35 23.13 -13.23
CA ALA A 211 -10.28 22.30 -12.71
C ALA A 211 -9.13 23.18 -12.18
N VAL A 212 -8.98 23.24 -10.86
CA VAL A 212 -7.99 24.07 -10.16
C VAL A 212 -6.57 23.54 -10.40
N GLY A 213 -6.42 22.23 -10.54
CA GLY A 213 -5.14 21.60 -10.85
C GLY A 213 -5.29 20.50 -11.89
N ARG A 214 -4.34 20.43 -12.82
CA ARG A 214 -4.29 19.41 -13.88
C ARG A 214 -2.88 18.86 -13.98
N LYS A 215 -2.74 17.53 -13.98
CA LYS A 215 -1.49 16.84 -14.23
C LYS A 215 -1.71 15.76 -15.27
N SER A 216 -0.92 15.75 -16.34
CA SER A 216 -0.88 14.65 -17.30
C SER A 216 0.33 13.77 -17.03
N PHE A 217 0.14 12.46 -17.20
CA PHE A 217 1.15 11.43 -17.06
C PHE A 217 1.28 10.69 -18.38
N PHE A 218 2.51 10.35 -18.78
CA PHE A 218 2.76 9.66 -20.06
C PHE A 218 2.05 8.29 -20.12
N ASN A 219 2.13 7.52 -19.04
CA ASN A 219 1.48 6.23 -18.88
C ASN A 219 1.18 5.99 -17.40
N ALA A 220 -0.06 5.68 -17.04
CA ALA A 220 -0.45 5.27 -15.69
C ALA A 220 -1.76 4.49 -15.74
N ASN A 221 -1.77 3.31 -15.12
CA ASN A 221 -2.90 2.38 -15.11
C ASN A 221 -3.75 2.54 -13.85
N SER A 222 -3.09 2.81 -12.73
CA SER A 222 -3.72 3.00 -11.41
C SER A 222 -3.07 4.16 -10.67
N VAL A 223 -3.76 4.64 -9.65
CA VAL A 223 -3.28 5.68 -8.76
C VAL A 223 -3.63 5.30 -7.32
N GLU A 224 -2.81 5.72 -6.37
CA GLU A 224 -3.19 5.79 -4.97
C GLU A 224 -3.14 7.26 -4.56
N MET A 225 -4.23 7.78 -3.99
CA MET A 225 -4.37 9.18 -3.60
C MET A 225 -4.33 9.31 -2.07
N LYS A 226 -3.43 10.14 -1.54
CA LYS A 226 -3.40 10.49 -0.11
C LYS A 226 -3.40 12.00 0.10
N TRP A 227 -4.42 12.50 0.77
CA TRP A 227 -4.48 13.89 1.20
C TRP A 227 -3.72 14.10 2.50
N ASN A 228 -3.15 15.29 2.66
CA ASN A 228 -2.70 15.72 3.97
C ASN A 228 -3.90 16.02 4.88
N SER A 229 -3.66 16.09 6.19
CA SER A 229 -4.72 16.27 7.19
C SER A 229 -5.52 17.58 7.06
N ARG A 230 -4.99 18.58 6.34
CA ARG A 230 -5.70 19.85 6.04
C ARG A 230 -6.54 19.78 4.76
N GLY A 231 -6.38 18.74 3.95
CA GLY A 231 -7.06 18.58 2.66
C GLY A 231 -6.70 19.63 1.62
N ASN A 232 -5.49 20.20 1.67
CA ASN A 232 -5.02 21.20 0.70
C ASN A 232 -3.95 20.67 -0.25
N THR A 233 -3.42 19.47 -0.02
CA THR A 233 -2.41 18.85 -0.88
C THR A 233 -2.65 17.34 -0.96
N CYS A 234 -2.62 16.80 -2.17
CA CYS A 234 -2.81 15.38 -2.47
C CYS A 234 -1.55 14.80 -3.09
N LEU A 235 -1.10 13.66 -2.54
CA LEU A 235 -0.06 12.83 -3.15
C LEU A 235 -0.73 11.81 -4.07
N LEU A 236 -0.16 11.64 -5.25
CA LEU A 236 -0.62 10.71 -6.27
C LEU A 236 0.52 9.73 -6.55
N LEU A 237 0.41 8.49 -6.09
CA LEU A 237 1.30 7.41 -6.48
C LEU A 237 0.72 6.71 -7.71
N THR A 238 1.25 7.00 -8.89
CA THR A 238 0.82 6.36 -10.14
C THR A 238 1.63 5.10 -10.40
N SER A 239 0.97 4.04 -10.86
CA SER A 239 1.62 2.78 -11.24
C SER A 239 1.27 2.37 -12.68
N THR A 240 2.19 1.66 -13.33
CA THR A 240 1.98 1.04 -14.65
C THR A 240 2.12 -0.47 -14.55
N ASP A 241 1.33 -1.24 -15.30
CA ASP A 241 1.32 -2.71 -15.16
C ASP A 241 2.49 -3.39 -15.90
N VAL A 242 2.98 -2.78 -16.98
CA VAL A 242 4.10 -3.30 -17.78
C VAL A 242 4.93 -2.11 -18.26
N ASP A 243 6.20 -2.14 -17.90
CA ASP A 243 7.18 -1.19 -18.40
C ASP A 243 7.46 -1.49 -19.88
N LYS A 244 7.11 -0.54 -20.76
CA LYS A 244 7.31 -0.68 -22.22
C LYS A 244 8.79 -0.76 -22.60
N THR A 245 9.70 -0.37 -21.71
CA THR A 245 11.15 -0.52 -21.93
C THR A 245 11.65 -1.95 -21.69
N GLY A 246 10.80 -2.82 -21.11
CA GLY A 246 11.14 -4.21 -20.81
C GLY A 246 12.14 -4.39 -19.66
N GLN A 247 12.50 -3.31 -18.93
CA GLN A 247 13.47 -3.39 -17.83
C GLN A 247 12.87 -3.86 -16.51
N SER A 248 11.54 -3.77 -16.34
CA SER A 248 10.87 -4.17 -15.11
C SER A 248 9.57 -4.95 -15.38
N TYR A 249 9.49 -6.16 -14.83
CA TYR A 249 8.24 -6.97 -14.83
C TYR A 249 7.17 -6.39 -13.91
N TYR A 250 7.53 -5.49 -12.98
CA TYR A 250 6.64 -4.89 -11.99
C TYR A 250 6.20 -3.47 -12.36
N GLY A 251 6.50 -3.03 -13.58
CA GLY A 251 6.18 -1.69 -14.07
C GLY A 251 6.92 -0.57 -13.34
N GLU A 252 6.54 0.66 -13.67
CA GLU A 252 7.09 1.90 -13.09
C GLU A 252 6.10 2.54 -12.12
N THR A 253 6.63 3.06 -11.01
CA THR A 253 5.88 3.87 -10.03
C THR A 253 6.45 5.28 -10.01
N SER A 254 5.57 6.27 -9.95
CA SER A 254 5.95 7.68 -9.87
C SER A 254 5.05 8.40 -8.88
N ILE A 255 5.61 9.33 -8.12
CA ILE A 255 4.85 10.08 -7.12
C ILE A 255 4.77 11.56 -7.50
N TYR A 256 3.57 12.11 -7.40
CA TYR A 256 3.27 13.49 -7.74
C TYR A 256 2.58 14.16 -6.57
N CYS A 257 2.77 15.46 -6.46
CA CYS A 257 2.07 16.32 -5.52
C CYS A 257 1.15 17.24 -6.31
N LEU A 258 -0.09 17.39 -5.85
CA LEU A 258 -1.11 18.25 -6.44
C LEU A 258 -1.76 19.09 -5.33
N ASP A 259 -1.62 20.41 -5.37
CA ASP A 259 -2.17 21.32 -4.35
C ASP A 259 -3.43 22.05 -4.78
N THR A 260 -4.26 22.48 -3.83
CA THR A 260 -5.53 23.18 -4.09
C THR A 260 -5.39 24.56 -4.72
N LYS A 261 -4.16 24.99 -5.05
CA LYS A 261 -3.88 26.20 -5.83
C LYS A 261 -3.47 25.88 -7.27
N GLY A 262 -3.40 24.60 -7.63
CA GLY A 262 -3.05 24.12 -8.96
C GLY A 262 -1.57 23.81 -9.17
N ALA A 263 -0.72 24.01 -8.16
CA ALA A 263 0.68 23.66 -8.25
C ALA A 263 0.82 22.14 -8.34
N THR A 264 1.69 21.70 -9.26
CA THR A 264 2.02 20.28 -9.40
C THR A 264 3.52 20.11 -9.29
N ALA A 265 3.95 19.10 -8.55
CA ALA A 265 5.35 18.70 -8.47
C ALA A 265 5.48 17.22 -8.81
N HIS A 266 6.50 16.88 -9.61
CA HIS A 266 6.91 15.49 -9.80
C HIS A 266 8.07 15.23 -8.85
N LEU A 267 7.88 14.29 -7.94
CA LEU A 267 8.93 13.86 -7.03
C LEU A 267 9.80 12.88 -7.79
N GLN A 268 10.88 13.37 -8.40
CA GLN A 268 11.96 12.49 -8.83
C GLN A 268 12.68 12.00 -7.58
N PRO A 269 12.62 10.71 -7.24
CA PRO A 269 13.16 10.22 -5.99
C PRO A 269 14.71 10.30 -6.01
N GLY A 270 15.28 11.41 -5.54
CA GLY A 270 16.70 11.66 -5.23
C GLY A 270 17.76 10.90 -6.03
N GLY A 271 17.64 10.83 -7.35
CA GLY A 271 18.58 10.18 -8.27
C GLY A 271 18.73 8.66 -8.14
N LYS A 272 17.94 7.99 -7.29
CA LYS A 272 18.04 6.54 -7.07
C LYS A 272 16.92 5.80 -7.79
N LYS A 273 17.28 5.06 -8.83
CA LYS A 273 16.35 4.19 -9.57
C LYS A 273 15.74 3.11 -8.67
N GLY A 274 14.48 2.78 -8.91
CA GLY A 274 13.73 1.72 -8.26
C GLY A 274 12.32 2.15 -7.87
N PRO A 275 11.51 1.22 -7.34
CA PRO A 275 10.12 1.49 -7.02
C PRO A 275 9.97 2.38 -5.77
N VAL A 276 8.79 2.98 -5.61
CA VAL A 276 8.33 3.52 -4.33
C VAL A 276 7.74 2.37 -3.52
N TYR A 277 8.31 2.09 -2.35
CA TYR A 277 7.81 1.04 -1.45
C TYR A 277 6.73 1.54 -0.51
N ALA A 278 6.86 2.76 -0.02
CA ALA A 278 5.90 3.37 0.89
C ALA A 278 5.95 4.89 0.82
N PHE A 279 4.79 5.53 1.01
CA PHE A 279 4.64 6.98 1.11
C PHE A 279 3.55 7.29 2.13
N GLU A 280 3.81 8.22 3.03
CA GLU A 280 2.88 8.55 4.12
C GLU A 280 3.00 10.02 4.54
N TRP A 281 1.86 10.69 4.69
CA TRP A 281 1.81 12.03 5.27
C TRP A 281 2.08 11.96 6.77
N SER A 282 2.83 12.93 7.28
CA SER A 282 2.80 13.20 8.71
C SER A 282 1.37 13.54 9.13
N PRO A 283 0.86 13.03 10.27
CA PRO A 283 -0.43 13.43 10.82
C PRO A 283 -0.57 14.96 11.02
N LEU A 284 0.55 15.66 11.20
CA LEU A 284 0.61 17.13 11.28
C LEU A 284 0.29 17.82 9.93
N GLY A 285 0.39 17.09 8.81
CA GLY A 285 0.01 17.53 7.47
C GLY A 285 0.99 18.47 6.77
N THR A 286 2.18 18.70 7.35
CA THR A 286 3.18 19.65 6.84
C THR A 286 4.32 19.00 6.07
N GLU A 287 4.54 17.70 6.29
CA GLU A 287 5.62 16.91 5.71
C GLU A 287 5.10 15.51 5.37
N PHE A 288 5.78 14.82 4.45
CA PHE A 288 5.54 13.42 4.15
C PHE A 288 6.86 12.67 3.99
N CYS A 289 6.85 11.37 4.25
CA CYS A 289 8.02 10.51 4.07
C CYS A 289 7.82 9.61 2.87
N LEU A 290 8.87 9.43 2.07
CA LEU A 290 8.93 8.51 0.95
C LEU A 290 10.04 7.48 1.19
N VAL A 291 9.74 6.20 0.95
CA VAL A 291 10.72 5.10 0.95
C VAL A 291 10.81 4.53 -0.46
N TYR A 292 11.97 4.59 -1.09
CA TYR A 292 12.11 4.34 -2.52
C TYR A 292 13.50 3.87 -2.96
N GLY A 293 13.57 3.40 -4.20
CA GLY A 293 14.80 3.01 -4.87
C GLY A 293 15.25 1.60 -4.50
N PHE A 294 16.09 0.97 -5.33
CA PHE A 294 16.51 -0.41 -5.09
C PHE A 294 17.20 -0.60 -3.73
N MET A 295 16.89 -1.73 -3.07
CA MET A 295 17.40 -2.07 -1.75
C MET A 295 18.94 -2.06 -1.72
N PRO A 296 19.60 -1.47 -0.70
CA PRO A 296 19.01 -0.79 0.47
C PRO A 296 18.31 0.52 0.07
N ALA A 297 17.02 0.65 0.38
CA ALA A 297 16.20 1.79 -0.04
C ALA A 297 16.67 3.10 0.60
N LYS A 298 16.42 4.21 -0.11
CA LYS A 298 16.50 5.55 0.48
C LYS A 298 15.17 5.86 1.16
N ALA A 299 15.23 6.63 2.24
CA ALA A 299 14.06 7.27 2.81
C ALA A 299 14.33 8.77 2.91
N THR A 300 13.34 9.58 2.54
CA THR A 300 13.49 11.05 2.52
C THR A 300 12.19 11.70 2.98
N LEU A 301 12.32 12.72 3.82
CA LEU A 301 11.23 13.62 4.18
C LEU A 301 11.15 14.75 3.19
N TYR A 302 9.93 15.07 2.78
CA TYR A 302 9.62 16.15 1.89
C TYR A 302 8.65 17.11 2.56
N ASN A 303 8.78 18.40 2.26
CA ASN A 303 7.79 19.41 2.63
C ASN A 303 6.57 19.36 1.68
N MET A 304 5.53 20.16 1.93
CA MET A 304 4.35 20.26 1.05
C MET A 304 4.68 20.69 -0.39
N LYS A 305 5.79 21.38 -0.62
CA LYS A 305 6.24 21.79 -1.96
C LYS A 305 7.02 20.70 -2.70
N ALA A 306 7.14 19.51 -2.11
CA ALA A 306 7.93 18.40 -2.61
C ALA A 306 9.45 18.65 -2.62
N ASP A 307 9.96 19.57 -1.79
CA ASP A 307 11.41 19.73 -1.58
C ASP A 307 11.89 18.77 -0.48
N PRO A 308 13.05 18.11 -0.65
CA PRO A 308 13.63 17.25 0.37
C PRO A 308 14.09 18.08 1.58
N VAL A 309 13.63 17.71 2.77
CA VAL A 309 13.93 18.37 4.05
C VAL A 309 14.97 17.58 4.85
N PHE A 310 14.92 16.25 4.78
CA PHE A 310 15.82 15.38 5.52
C PHE A 310 15.95 14.03 4.81
N GLU A 311 17.17 13.52 4.66
CA GLU A 311 17.44 12.22 4.06
C GLU A 311 17.96 11.27 5.14
N PHE A 312 17.31 10.10 5.26
CA PHE A 312 17.76 9.05 6.16
C PHE A 312 18.83 8.20 5.47
N GLU A 313 19.77 7.68 6.25
CA GLU A 313 20.81 6.77 5.74
C GLU A 313 20.20 5.57 5.00
N PRO A 314 20.77 5.12 3.87
CA PRO A 314 20.25 3.97 3.13
C PRO A 314 20.17 2.71 3.99
N ALA A 315 19.02 2.04 3.98
CA ALA A 315 18.81 0.80 4.74
C ALA A 315 17.78 -0.11 4.09
N HIS A 316 17.68 -1.36 4.54
CA HIS A 316 16.66 -2.30 4.07
C HIS A 316 15.30 -1.97 4.68
N ARG A 317 14.60 -0.97 4.11
CA ARG A 317 13.30 -0.47 4.56
C ARG A 317 12.30 -0.52 3.41
N ASN A 318 11.07 -0.93 3.69
CA ASN A 318 9.96 -0.92 2.74
C ASN A 318 8.68 -0.32 3.32
N ALA A 319 8.70 0.14 4.57
CA ALA A 319 7.52 0.64 5.25
C ALA A 319 7.85 1.85 6.12
N VAL A 320 6.85 2.71 6.28
CA VAL A 320 6.91 3.94 7.10
C VAL A 320 5.63 4.07 7.89
N PHE A 321 5.74 4.41 9.18
CA PHE A 321 4.60 4.54 10.09
C PHE A 321 4.80 5.71 11.04
N TYR A 322 3.95 6.73 10.95
CA TYR A 322 3.90 7.82 11.93
C TYR A 322 3.10 7.42 13.16
N ASN A 323 3.53 7.86 14.35
CA ASN A 323 2.65 7.84 15.50
C ASN A 323 1.48 8.84 15.31
N PRO A 324 0.34 8.67 15.98
CA PRO A 324 -0.86 9.51 15.76
C PRO A 324 -0.62 11.02 15.95
N GLN A 325 0.31 11.40 16.82
CA GLN A 325 0.66 12.80 17.10
C GLN A 325 1.71 13.37 16.12
N GLY A 326 2.32 12.52 15.28
CA GLY A 326 3.24 12.89 14.20
C GLY A 326 4.67 13.25 14.61
N ASN A 327 5.02 13.15 15.89
CA ASN A 327 6.37 13.46 16.38
C ASN A 327 7.35 12.28 16.37
N LEU A 328 6.85 11.05 16.20
CA LEU A 328 7.65 9.85 16.07
C LEU A 328 7.38 9.17 14.72
N LEU A 329 8.45 8.71 14.08
CA LEU A 329 8.40 7.98 12.82
C LEU A 329 9.10 6.63 12.98
N ALA A 330 8.40 5.55 12.66
CA ALA A 330 8.99 4.23 12.52
C ALA A 330 9.28 3.94 11.05
N LEU A 331 10.56 3.71 10.72
CA LEU A 331 11.00 3.17 9.44
C LEU A 331 11.31 1.69 9.61
N ALA A 332 10.74 0.85 8.76
CA ALA A 332 10.84 -0.60 8.93
C ALA A 332 11.02 -1.36 7.63
N GLY A 333 11.58 -2.56 7.75
CA GLY A 333 11.68 -3.56 6.69
C GLY A 333 10.92 -4.83 7.07
N PHE A 334 9.69 -4.98 6.59
CA PHE A 334 8.77 -6.07 6.95
C PHE A 334 8.47 -7.03 5.78
N GLY A 335 7.84 -8.17 6.09
CA GLY A 335 7.56 -9.23 5.12
C GLY A 335 8.83 -9.95 4.67
N ASN A 336 9.28 -9.70 3.44
CA ASN A 336 10.44 -10.37 2.86
C ASN A 336 11.79 -9.88 3.42
N LEU A 337 11.77 -8.85 4.27
CA LEU A 337 12.95 -8.29 4.92
C LEU A 337 13.06 -8.83 6.35
N ARG A 338 14.25 -8.68 6.96
CA ARG A 338 14.59 -9.27 8.26
C ARG A 338 13.82 -8.71 9.47
N GLY A 339 12.94 -7.72 9.29
CA GLY A 339 12.20 -7.12 10.39
C GLY A 339 12.91 -5.96 11.09
N LYS A 340 13.95 -5.36 10.49
CA LYS A 340 14.63 -4.19 11.08
C LYS A 340 13.65 -3.03 11.24
N ILE A 341 13.68 -2.39 12.40
CA ILE A 341 12.88 -1.20 12.72
C ILE A 341 13.77 -0.13 13.36
N GLU A 342 13.52 1.11 12.97
CA GLU A 342 14.15 2.30 13.52
C GLU A 342 13.07 3.31 13.87
N VAL A 343 13.14 3.87 15.07
CA VAL A 343 12.21 4.91 15.54
C VAL A 343 12.98 6.22 15.63
N TRP A 344 12.44 7.26 15.01
CA TRP A 344 13.02 8.58 14.88
C TRP A 344 12.15 9.62 15.57
N ASP A 345 12.80 10.55 16.27
CA ASP A 345 12.20 11.79 16.72
C ASP A 345 12.21 12.78 15.55
N MET A 346 11.02 13.20 15.15
CA MET A 346 10.82 14.04 13.97
C MET A 346 11.11 15.51 14.22
N GLU A 347 11.16 15.95 15.47
CA GLU A 347 11.52 17.33 15.82
C GLU A 347 13.02 17.45 15.98
N ALA A 348 13.64 16.52 16.70
CA ALA A 348 15.09 16.48 16.88
C ALA A 348 15.84 15.91 15.67
N ARG A 349 15.12 15.33 14.69
CA ARG A 349 15.65 14.61 13.52
C ARG A 349 16.70 13.57 13.91
N LYS A 350 16.43 12.85 15.00
CA LYS A 350 17.39 11.93 15.63
C LYS A 350 16.78 10.56 15.82
N GLN A 351 17.56 9.53 15.53
CA GLN A 351 17.18 8.17 15.84
C GLN A 351 17.12 7.97 17.37
N VAL A 352 15.95 7.55 17.85
CA VAL A 352 15.65 7.29 19.26
C VAL A 352 15.95 5.84 19.61
N ALA A 353 15.59 4.91 18.74
CA ALA A 353 15.80 3.48 18.93
C ALA A 353 15.96 2.76 17.60
N ALA A 354 16.70 1.65 17.61
CA ALA A 354 16.81 0.71 16.49
C ALA A 354 16.92 -0.73 17.01
N GLY A 355 16.36 -1.67 16.27
CA GLY A 355 16.28 -3.06 16.68
C GLY A 355 15.63 -3.95 15.63
N ASP A 356 15.35 -5.19 16.01
CA ASP A 356 14.78 -6.21 15.13
C ASP A 356 13.42 -6.67 15.66
N CYS A 357 12.42 -6.59 14.79
CA CYS A 357 11.09 -7.17 14.96
C CYS A 357 10.88 -8.22 13.85
N PRO A 358 11.48 -9.42 13.96
CA PRO A 358 11.41 -10.44 12.93
C PRO A 358 9.98 -10.90 12.70
N ASP A 359 9.73 -11.47 11.52
CA ASP A 359 8.45 -12.08 11.13
C ASP A 359 7.25 -11.12 11.12
N THR A 360 7.50 -9.82 11.05
CA THR A 360 6.44 -8.81 11.05
C THR A 360 5.79 -8.68 9.68
N THR A 361 4.46 -8.66 9.65
CA THR A 361 3.67 -8.33 8.45
C THR A 361 2.89 -7.04 8.58
N GLU A 362 2.54 -6.64 9.81
CA GLU A 362 1.73 -5.47 10.13
C GLU A 362 2.30 -4.72 11.34
N LEU A 363 2.24 -3.38 11.31
CA LEU A 363 2.50 -2.52 12.46
C LEU A 363 1.36 -1.52 12.63
N ARG A 364 0.86 -1.37 13.86
CA ARG A 364 -0.12 -0.33 14.20
C ARG A 364 0.26 0.41 15.47
N TRP A 365 0.28 1.74 15.40
CA TRP A 365 0.48 2.56 16.58
C TRP A 365 -0.74 2.54 17.50
N CYS A 366 -0.49 2.50 18.80
CA CYS A 366 -1.48 2.80 19.82
C CYS A 366 -1.82 4.30 19.75
N PRO A 367 -3.10 4.70 19.97
CA PRO A 367 -3.52 6.10 20.04
C PRO A 367 -2.72 6.97 21.01
N ASP A 368 -2.13 6.35 22.04
CA ASP A 368 -1.27 7.05 23.01
C ASP A 368 0.04 7.58 22.40
N GLY A 369 0.39 7.15 21.19
CA GLY A 369 1.59 7.54 20.46
C GLY A 369 2.91 7.02 21.01
N ARG A 370 2.87 6.23 22.08
CA ARG A 370 4.06 5.70 22.78
C ARG A 370 4.28 4.23 22.49
N HIS A 371 3.20 3.51 22.23
CA HIS A 371 3.25 2.08 21.98
C HIS A 371 2.82 1.77 20.55
N PHE A 372 3.28 0.63 20.03
CA PHE A 372 2.82 0.09 18.77
C PHE A 372 2.77 -1.42 18.84
N THR A 373 1.84 -2.01 18.10
CA THR A 373 1.72 -3.44 17.92
C THR A 373 2.44 -3.85 16.66
N VAL A 374 3.16 -4.96 16.75
CA VAL A 374 3.78 -5.67 15.66
C VAL A 374 3.10 -7.03 15.58
N ALA A 375 2.53 -7.37 14.42
CA ALA A 375 1.79 -8.60 14.23
C ALA A 375 2.30 -9.42 13.05
N THR A 376 2.22 -10.74 13.22
CA THR A 376 2.50 -11.75 12.20
C THR A 376 1.17 -12.38 11.79
N CYS A 377 0.66 -11.96 10.64
CA CYS A 377 -0.68 -12.26 10.18
C CYS A 377 -0.68 -13.30 9.04
N ALA A 378 -1.54 -14.31 9.18
CA ALA A 378 -1.86 -15.26 8.14
C ALA A 378 -2.84 -14.65 7.11
N PRO A 379 -2.82 -15.10 5.84
CA PRO A 379 -1.98 -16.17 5.30
C PRO A 379 -0.57 -15.70 4.88
N ARG A 380 -0.25 -14.41 5.01
CA ARG A 380 0.99 -13.81 4.50
C ARG A 380 2.24 -14.44 5.14
N LEU A 381 2.23 -14.62 6.46
CA LEU A 381 3.29 -15.35 7.17
C LEU A 381 2.68 -16.20 8.30
N ARG A 382 3.09 -17.46 8.37
CA ARG A 382 2.63 -18.42 9.39
C ARG A 382 3.66 -18.69 10.50
N GLN A 383 4.95 -18.51 10.22
CA GLN A 383 5.99 -18.65 11.22
C GLN A 383 5.94 -17.47 12.20
N GLY A 384 5.91 -17.73 13.50
CA GLY A 384 5.82 -16.67 14.51
C GLY A 384 4.45 -15.99 14.57
N ASN A 385 3.37 -16.69 14.18
CA ASN A 385 2.01 -16.14 14.16
C ASN A 385 1.56 -15.69 15.56
N GLY A 386 1.16 -14.43 15.67
CA GLY A 386 0.94 -13.77 16.96
C GLY A 386 1.20 -12.27 16.88
N PHE A 387 1.14 -11.59 18.01
CA PHE A 387 1.43 -10.16 18.10
C PHE A 387 2.25 -9.82 19.34
N ARG A 388 2.97 -8.71 19.24
CA ARG A 388 3.79 -8.12 20.30
C ARG A 388 3.50 -6.64 20.41
N VAL A 389 3.38 -6.13 21.63
CA VAL A 389 3.25 -4.69 21.89
C VAL A 389 4.59 -4.16 22.37
N TRP A 390 5.07 -3.12 21.71
CA TRP A 390 6.35 -2.48 21.95
C TRP A 390 6.14 -1.03 22.36
N HIS A 391 7.01 -0.53 23.22
CA HIS A 391 7.20 0.90 23.42
C HIS A 391 8.09 1.47 22.30
N TYR A 392 7.98 2.77 22.00
CA TYR A 392 8.77 3.44 20.95
C TYR A 392 10.29 3.31 21.12
N THR A 393 10.76 3.04 22.35
CA THR A 393 12.16 2.74 22.66
C THR A 393 12.59 1.31 22.25
N LEU A 394 11.71 0.58 21.54
CA LEU A 394 11.85 -0.83 21.17
C LEU A 394 12.01 -1.76 22.38
N GLN A 395 11.33 -1.41 23.46
CA GLN A 395 11.16 -2.33 24.59
C GLN A 395 9.85 -3.09 24.42
N MET A 396 9.91 -4.43 24.41
CA MET A 396 8.73 -5.27 24.40
C MET A 396 7.98 -5.15 25.73
N ILE A 397 6.69 -4.85 25.66
CA ILE A 397 5.78 -4.73 26.80
C ILE A 397 4.95 -6.01 26.96
N TYR A 398 4.45 -6.54 25.85
CA TYR A 398 3.57 -7.70 25.82
C TYR A 398 3.85 -8.58 24.60
N GLU A 399 3.66 -9.88 24.74
CA GLU A 399 3.76 -10.86 23.67
C GLU A 399 2.64 -11.89 23.82
N LYS A 400 1.98 -12.20 22.70
CA LYS A 400 1.01 -13.29 22.61
C LYS A 400 1.19 -14.02 21.29
N ASN A 401 1.64 -15.26 21.40
CA ASN A 401 1.73 -16.19 20.29
C ASN A 401 0.39 -16.91 20.10
N MET A 402 0.03 -17.17 18.84
CA MET A 402 -1.10 -18.05 18.53
C MET A 402 -0.68 -19.51 18.73
N ALA A 403 -1.59 -20.35 19.21
CA ALA A 403 -1.35 -21.79 19.26
C ALA A 403 -1.24 -22.35 17.83
N GLU A 404 -0.54 -23.46 17.63
CA GLU A 404 -0.18 -23.99 16.29
C GLU A 404 -1.36 -24.18 15.32
N LYS A 405 -2.56 -24.47 15.85
CA LYS A 405 -3.80 -24.66 15.06
C LYS A 405 -4.56 -23.36 14.78
N HIS A 406 -4.12 -22.23 15.33
CA HIS A 406 -4.81 -20.96 15.26
C HIS A 406 -4.01 -19.94 14.45
N GLU A 407 -4.74 -19.10 13.73
CA GLU A 407 -4.16 -18.09 12.84
C GLU A 407 -4.64 -16.72 13.30
N LEU A 408 -3.73 -15.76 13.45
CA LEU A 408 -4.02 -14.34 13.56
C LEU A 408 -4.19 -13.77 12.17
N TYR A 409 -5.27 -13.02 11.96
CA TYR A 409 -5.58 -12.39 10.67
C TYR A 409 -5.26 -10.89 10.69
N GLU A 410 -5.73 -10.16 11.70
CA GLU A 410 -5.62 -8.69 11.74
C GLU A 410 -5.57 -8.19 13.19
N THR A 411 -4.98 -7.01 13.39
CA THR A 411 -4.95 -6.31 14.69
C THR A 411 -5.45 -4.88 14.59
N TYR A 412 -6.08 -4.39 15.65
CA TYR A 412 -6.69 -3.06 15.71
C TYR A 412 -6.43 -2.42 17.06
N TRP A 413 -6.17 -1.12 17.02
CA TRP A 413 -6.34 -0.24 18.18
C TRP A 413 -7.61 0.57 17.96
N GLN A 414 -8.41 0.72 19.02
CA GLN A 414 -9.53 1.66 19.03
C GLN A 414 -9.00 3.05 18.68
N PRO A 415 -9.45 3.69 17.59
CA PRO A 415 -9.04 5.04 17.25
C PRO A 415 -9.68 6.06 18.21
N PHE A 416 -9.15 7.28 18.23
CA PHE A 416 -9.67 8.39 19.01
C PHE A 416 -9.54 9.69 18.21
N PRO A 417 -10.39 10.69 18.46
CA PRO A 417 -10.25 12.01 17.85
C PRO A 417 -8.87 12.61 18.08
N SER A 418 -8.37 13.33 17.09
CA SER A 418 -7.09 14.04 17.20
C SER A 418 -7.09 14.99 18.41
N GLY A 419 -5.98 15.00 19.15
CA GLY A 419 -5.86 15.79 20.37
C GLY A 419 -6.31 15.10 21.66
N THR A 420 -6.94 13.92 21.60
CA THR A 420 -7.34 13.15 22.80
C THR A 420 -6.14 12.77 23.67
N PHE A 421 -5.06 12.30 23.05
CA PHE A 421 -3.83 11.93 23.74
C PHE A 421 -2.75 13.00 23.54
N PRO A 422 -2.05 13.39 24.62
CA PRO A 422 -0.99 14.38 24.51
C PRO A 422 0.18 13.83 23.71
N LYS A 423 0.90 14.73 23.04
CA LYS A 423 2.15 14.41 22.36
C LYS A 423 3.13 13.72 23.32
N PRO A 424 3.66 12.52 22.96
CA PRO A 424 4.69 11.86 23.75
C PRO A 424 5.94 12.71 23.92
N VAL A 425 6.44 12.80 25.16
CA VAL A 425 7.77 13.35 25.44
C VAL A 425 8.80 12.27 25.13
N VAL A 426 9.70 12.56 24.18
CA VAL A 426 10.77 11.64 23.78
C VAL A 426 11.88 11.74 24.81
N GLY A 427 12.05 10.67 25.61
CA GLY A 427 13.06 10.56 26.65
C GLY A 427 14.11 9.51 26.32
N SER A 428 15.30 9.64 26.93
CA SER A 428 16.38 8.65 26.81
C SER A 428 16.25 7.46 27.75
N GLU A 429 15.32 7.50 28.71
CA GLU A 429 15.14 6.43 29.68
C GLU A 429 14.46 5.21 29.06
N LYS A 430 15.13 4.07 29.11
CA LYS A 430 14.58 2.80 28.65
C LYS A 430 13.54 2.31 29.66
N VAL A 431 12.31 2.14 29.20
CA VAL A 431 11.22 1.53 29.99
C VAL A 431 11.62 0.09 30.36
N LYS A 432 11.28 -0.38 31.57
CA LYS A 432 11.42 -1.80 31.94
C LYS A 432 10.40 -2.61 31.14
N GLY A 433 10.83 -3.61 30.37
CA GLY A 433 9.91 -4.49 29.65
C GLY A 433 10.08 -5.97 29.93
N THR A 434 9.32 -6.74 29.17
CA THR A 434 9.15 -8.19 29.33
C THR A 434 10.17 -8.92 28.46
N LYS A 435 10.71 -10.05 28.93
CA LYS A 435 11.60 -10.90 28.13
C LYS A 435 10.77 -11.71 27.12
N PRO A 436 11.25 -11.92 25.88
CA PRO A 436 10.59 -12.80 24.92
C PRO A 436 10.40 -14.21 25.49
N SER A 437 9.27 -14.83 25.19
CA SER A 437 8.91 -16.18 25.63
C SER A 437 9.70 -17.28 24.91
N GLN A 438 10.15 -17.02 23.67
CA GLN A 438 10.99 -17.94 22.92
C GLN A 438 12.47 -17.52 22.94
N PRO A 439 13.40 -18.47 23.21
CA PRO A 439 14.83 -18.18 23.06
C PRO A 439 15.13 -17.87 21.59
N PRO A 440 16.07 -16.94 21.31
CA PRO A 440 16.48 -16.68 19.93
C PRO A 440 16.96 -17.99 19.30
N PRO A 441 16.61 -18.27 18.03
CA PRO A 441 17.05 -19.49 17.37
C PRO A 441 18.57 -19.57 17.47
N ALA A 442 19.08 -20.71 17.94
CA ALA A 442 20.51 -20.95 18.01
C ALA A 442 21.09 -20.65 16.63
N LYS A 443 22.14 -19.81 16.59
CA LYS A 443 22.89 -19.55 15.35
C LYS A 443 23.59 -20.85 14.94
N THR A 444 22.87 -21.79 14.34
CA THR A 444 23.47 -22.92 13.67
C THR A 444 24.12 -22.36 12.41
N ALA A 445 25.46 -22.29 12.42
CA ALA A 445 26.22 -21.97 11.24
C ALA A 445 25.72 -22.84 10.09
N TYR A 446 25.28 -22.22 9.00
CA TYR A 446 24.80 -22.93 7.82
C TYR A 446 25.93 -23.80 7.29
N VAL A 447 25.80 -25.13 7.43
CA VAL A 447 26.73 -26.09 6.82
C VAL A 447 26.25 -26.34 5.39
N PRO A 448 27.04 -25.94 4.37
CA PRO A 448 26.68 -26.15 2.97
C PRO A 448 26.43 -27.64 2.68
N PRO A 449 25.58 -27.98 1.69
CA PRO A 449 25.22 -29.35 1.36
C PRO A 449 26.43 -30.29 1.18
N ASN A 450 27.52 -29.78 0.60
CA ASN A 450 28.75 -30.53 0.33
C ASN A 450 29.55 -30.94 1.59
N MET A 451 29.19 -30.42 2.76
CA MET A 451 29.83 -30.73 4.05
C MET A 451 28.91 -31.53 4.98
N ARG A 452 27.71 -31.89 4.51
CA ARG A 452 26.72 -32.66 5.28
C ARG A 452 26.92 -34.15 4.99
N GLY A 453 27.76 -34.81 5.79
CA GLY A 453 28.01 -36.27 5.66
C GLY A 453 29.42 -36.75 5.94
N LEU A 454 30.39 -35.87 6.20
CA LEU A 454 31.71 -36.29 6.71
C LEU A 454 31.58 -36.54 8.22
N SER A 455 31.06 -37.72 8.56
CA SER A 455 31.04 -38.21 9.94
C SER A 455 32.46 -38.36 10.46
N LYS A 456 32.66 -37.82 11.67
CA LYS A 456 33.81 -38.12 12.52
C LYS A 456 33.81 -39.61 12.83
N THR A 457 34.75 -40.36 12.27
CA THR A 457 35.22 -41.63 12.85
C THR A 457 36.71 -41.80 12.53
N GLY A 458 37.49 -41.61 13.60
CA GLY A 458 38.85 -42.08 13.89
C GLY A 458 39.85 -42.32 12.76
N GLN A 459 40.94 -41.53 12.76
CA GLN A 459 42.32 -42.05 12.69
C GLN A 459 43.36 -40.93 12.93
N PRO A 460 44.64 -41.28 13.23
CA PRO A 460 45.31 -41.12 14.52
C PRO A 460 46.10 -39.81 14.66
N GLU A 461 46.59 -39.57 15.89
CA GLU A 461 47.55 -38.52 16.21
C GLU A 461 48.70 -38.44 15.20
N ARG A 462 48.72 -37.38 14.39
CA ARG A 462 49.97 -36.92 13.79
C ARG A 462 50.76 -36.20 14.87
N LYS A 463 51.68 -36.93 15.50
CA LYS A 463 52.81 -36.34 16.23
C LYS A 463 53.43 -35.24 15.37
N LYS A 464 53.35 -33.99 15.82
CA LYS A 464 54.23 -32.94 15.32
C LYS A 464 55.63 -33.28 15.82
N VAL A 465 56.46 -33.82 14.94
CA VAL A 465 57.90 -33.85 15.16
C VAL A 465 58.39 -32.40 15.00
N LEU A 466 58.74 -31.78 16.12
CA LEU A 466 59.46 -30.51 16.15
C LEU A 466 60.89 -30.75 15.64
N PRO A 467 61.47 -29.86 14.83
CA PRO A 467 62.91 -29.82 14.62
C PRO A 467 63.61 -29.49 15.95
N PRO A 468 64.79 -30.06 16.23
CA PRO A 468 65.46 -29.91 17.52
C PRO A 468 66.03 -28.49 17.67
N GLY A 469 65.70 -27.85 18.79
CA GLY A 469 66.31 -26.60 19.24
C GLY A 469 65.38 -25.40 19.13
N MET A 470 64.66 -25.12 20.23
CA MET A 470 64.32 -23.80 20.79
C MET A 470 63.03 -23.93 21.63
N SER A 471 63.16 -23.64 22.92
CA SER A 471 62.13 -23.74 23.96
C SER A 471 61.01 -22.71 23.81
N GLU A 472 59.79 -23.09 24.20
CA GLU A 472 58.65 -22.19 24.43
C GLU A 472 58.94 -21.17 25.54
N PRO A 473 58.40 -19.96 25.47
CA PRO A 473 58.04 -19.19 26.65
C PRO A 473 56.52 -19.11 26.85
N GLU A 474 56.13 -19.33 28.10
CA GLU A 474 54.81 -19.12 28.69
C GLU A 474 54.38 -17.63 28.72
N PRO A 475 53.11 -17.32 29.06
CA PRO A 475 52.43 -16.08 28.67
C PRO A 475 52.57 -14.95 29.70
N GLU A 476 52.73 -13.72 29.22
CA GLU A 476 52.60 -12.52 30.09
C GLU A 476 51.65 -11.45 29.56
N LYS A 477 51.16 -10.70 30.56
CA LYS A 477 49.96 -9.87 30.64
C LYS A 477 50.15 -8.45 30.10
N LYS A 478 49.03 -7.87 29.64
CA LYS A 478 48.58 -6.45 29.71
C LYS A 478 49.54 -5.36 29.20
N THR A 479 49.05 -4.48 28.31
CA THR A 479 48.60 -3.09 28.63
C THR A 479 48.35 -2.22 27.39
N LYS A 480 47.62 -1.12 27.62
CA LYS A 480 47.08 -0.12 26.69
C LYS A 480 48.18 0.82 26.13
N SER A 481 47.96 1.38 24.93
CA SER A 481 47.67 2.82 24.68
C SER A 481 48.31 3.46 23.41
N LYS A 482 47.48 4.33 22.79
CA LYS A 482 47.65 5.49 21.89
C LYS A 482 49.06 6.03 21.51
N ASN A 483 49.23 6.39 20.22
CA ASN A 483 49.44 7.75 19.65
C ASN A 483 49.66 7.61 18.12
N LYS A 484 49.04 8.35 17.18
CA LYS A 484 48.89 9.80 16.86
C LYS A 484 50.07 10.42 16.06
N LYS A 485 49.77 10.69 14.76
CA LYS A 485 50.18 11.77 13.83
C LYS A 485 51.66 12.08 13.51
N LYS A 486 51.95 12.18 12.20
CA LYS A 486 52.41 13.35 11.40
C LYS A 486 52.69 12.84 9.95
N GLY A 487 52.48 13.53 8.82
CA GLY A 487 52.07 14.90 8.49
C GLY A 487 52.88 15.44 7.29
N GLY A 488 52.20 15.92 6.23
CA GLY A 488 52.67 16.87 5.17
C GLY A 488 53.33 16.26 3.92
N GLY A 489 53.10 16.70 2.68
CA GLY A 489 52.30 17.80 2.09
C GLY A 489 52.73 18.11 0.64
N ASP A 490 51.75 18.46 -0.23
CA ASP A 490 51.72 19.27 -1.49
C ASP A 490 52.77 19.08 -2.61
N GLY A 491 52.53 19.00 -3.95
CA GLY A 491 51.56 19.56 -4.94
C GLY A 491 52.41 20.15 -6.13
N PRO A 492 51.92 20.67 -7.30
CA PRO A 492 50.62 20.62 -7.98
C PRO A 492 50.65 20.48 -9.57
N ALA A 493 49.46 20.65 -10.22
CA ALA A 493 49.15 21.10 -11.62
C ALA A 493 49.21 20.07 -12.79
N LYS A 494 48.37 20.08 -13.87
CA LYS A 494 47.03 20.59 -14.28
C LYS A 494 46.67 19.86 -15.64
N PRO A 495 45.64 20.20 -16.46
CA PRO A 495 44.67 19.25 -17.03
C PRO A 495 44.77 19.03 -18.57
N GLU A 496 44.02 18.06 -19.11
CA GLU A 496 43.77 17.95 -20.56
C GLU A 496 42.33 17.48 -20.85
N SER A 497 41.86 17.79 -22.05
CA SER A 497 40.49 18.15 -22.44
C SER A 497 39.93 17.33 -23.61
N ALA A 498 38.59 17.14 -23.61
CA ALA A 498 37.62 17.09 -24.75
C ALA A 498 37.78 16.01 -25.87
N PRO A 499 36.78 15.78 -26.78
CA PRO A 499 35.46 16.42 -27.03
C PRO A 499 34.24 15.46 -26.99
N ALA A 500 33.00 15.88 -26.72
CA ALA A 500 32.03 16.71 -27.47
C ALA A 500 31.51 16.10 -28.80
N ALA A 501 30.20 15.83 -28.85
CA ALA A 501 29.38 15.78 -30.07
C ALA A 501 28.00 16.35 -29.73
N GLU A 502 27.73 17.53 -30.28
CA GLU A 502 26.42 18.17 -30.38
C GLU A 502 25.76 17.69 -31.69
N ASP A 503 24.44 17.53 -31.70
CA ASP A 503 23.64 17.89 -32.86
C ASP A 503 22.20 18.24 -32.45
N GLU A 504 21.69 19.23 -33.19
CA GLU A 504 20.61 20.20 -32.95
C GLU A 504 19.14 19.65 -32.87
N PRO A 505 18.16 20.50 -32.49
CA PRO A 505 16.79 20.16 -32.13
C PRO A 505 15.84 20.13 -33.34
N PHE A 506 14.76 19.35 -33.24
CA PHE A 506 13.67 19.34 -34.24
C PHE A 506 12.33 19.79 -33.62
N VAL A 507 11.76 20.85 -34.19
CA VAL A 507 10.45 21.48 -33.89
C VAL A 507 9.70 21.57 -35.25
N PRO A 508 8.35 21.48 -35.29
CA PRO A 508 7.57 20.71 -36.28
C PRO A 508 7.02 21.57 -37.43
N PRO A 509 6.18 21.02 -38.33
CA PRO A 509 5.19 21.81 -39.04
C PRO A 509 3.75 21.51 -38.61
N SER A 510 3.03 22.61 -38.38
CA SER A 510 1.58 22.75 -38.35
C SER A 510 1.01 22.75 -39.78
N ALA A 511 -0.18 22.17 -39.99
CA ALA A 511 -1.17 22.66 -40.95
C ALA A 511 -2.57 22.06 -40.69
N ALA A 512 -3.58 22.92 -40.70
CA ALA A 512 -5.03 22.67 -40.68
C ALA A 512 -5.50 22.00 -42.00
N GLU A 513 -6.68 21.37 -42.16
CA GLU A 513 -8.04 21.92 -42.07
C GLU A 513 -9.16 20.83 -42.15
N ARG A 514 -10.29 21.12 -41.48
CA ARG A 514 -11.73 20.95 -41.83
C ARG A 514 -12.39 19.55 -42.07
N THR A 515 -13.37 19.31 -41.19
CA THR A 515 -14.67 18.56 -41.21
C THR A 515 -15.45 18.50 -42.54
N PRO A 516 -16.42 17.56 -42.77
CA PRO A 516 -17.63 17.40 -41.94
C PRO A 516 -18.29 15.99 -41.78
N ALA A 517 -19.15 15.87 -40.75
CA ALA A 517 -20.20 14.85 -40.56
C ALA A 517 -21.52 15.31 -41.27
N PRO A 518 -22.65 14.54 -41.41
CA PRO A 518 -23.31 13.77 -40.33
C PRO A 518 -24.17 12.49 -40.67
N ALA A 519 -24.40 11.66 -39.62
CA ALA A 519 -25.60 10.85 -39.23
C ALA A 519 -26.12 9.65 -40.11
N PRO A 520 -27.02 8.73 -39.62
CA PRO A 520 -27.24 8.12 -38.29
C PRO A 520 -27.42 6.55 -38.29
N ALA A 521 -27.44 5.94 -37.08
CA ALA A 521 -28.12 4.69 -36.65
C ALA A 521 -27.45 3.27 -36.74
N GLN A 522 -27.86 2.43 -35.76
CA GLN A 522 -27.70 0.96 -35.56
C GLN A 522 -26.53 0.45 -34.67
N SER A 523 -26.73 0.51 -33.35
CA SER A 523 -25.78 0.13 -32.28
C SER A 523 -25.76 -1.35 -31.86
N GLY A 524 -26.17 -2.28 -32.72
CA GLY A 524 -26.17 -3.73 -32.39
C GLY A 524 -25.17 -4.59 -33.18
N GLN A 525 -24.87 -4.22 -34.43
CA GLN A 525 -24.04 -5.02 -35.34
C GLN A 525 -22.59 -4.50 -35.46
N ALA A 526 -22.36 -3.22 -35.13
CA ALA A 526 -21.03 -2.60 -35.24
C ALA A 526 -20.01 -3.19 -34.24
N ALA A 527 -20.41 -3.49 -33.00
CA ALA A 527 -19.52 -4.04 -31.98
C ALA A 527 -19.05 -5.47 -32.32
N ALA A 528 -19.95 -6.34 -32.78
CA ALA A 528 -19.63 -7.71 -33.20
C ALA A 528 -18.71 -7.76 -34.44
N ASN A 529 -18.87 -6.80 -35.37
CA ASN A 529 -18.00 -6.69 -36.54
C ASN A 529 -16.60 -6.14 -36.20
N VAL A 530 -16.49 -5.24 -35.21
CA VAL A 530 -15.19 -4.74 -34.71
C VAL A 530 -14.39 -5.86 -34.05
N ASP A 531 -15.04 -6.71 -33.23
CA ASP A 531 -14.37 -7.84 -32.56
C ASP A 531 -13.94 -8.95 -33.54
N ARG A 532 -14.77 -9.28 -34.55
CA ARG A 532 -14.39 -10.22 -35.63
C ARG A 532 -13.20 -9.69 -36.45
N LYS A 533 -13.19 -8.39 -36.77
CA LYS A 533 -12.07 -7.77 -37.51
C LYS A 533 -10.76 -7.84 -36.73
N LYS A 534 -10.80 -7.54 -35.41
CA LYS A 534 -9.63 -7.61 -34.52
C LYS A 534 -9.11 -9.04 -34.36
N LYS A 535 -10.02 -10.03 -34.25
CA LYS A 535 -9.66 -11.46 -34.18
C LYS A 535 -8.97 -11.94 -35.47
N ARG A 536 -9.47 -11.50 -36.64
CA ARG A 536 -8.89 -11.80 -37.95
C ARG A 536 -7.48 -11.20 -38.13
N GLU A 537 -7.26 -9.95 -37.71
CA GLU A 537 -5.93 -9.32 -37.78
C GLU A 537 -4.91 -10.01 -36.86
N ASN A 538 -5.33 -10.44 -35.67
CA ASN A 538 -4.49 -11.20 -34.75
C ASN A 538 -4.09 -12.57 -35.31
N LEU A 539 -5.02 -13.30 -35.95
CA LEU A 539 -4.72 -14.58 -36.59
C LEU A 539 -3.77 -14.43 -37.78
N LYS A 540 -3.96 -13.40 -38.62
CA LYS A 540 -3.03 -13.09 -39.72
C LYS A 540 -1.62 -12.77 -39.22
N LYS A 541 -1.49 -12.05 -38.10
CA LYS A 541 -0.19 -11.76 -37.48
C LYS A 541 0.50 -13.05 -37.01
N LYS A 542 -0.23 -13.94 -36.33
CA LYS A 542 0.31 -15.24 -35.88
C LYS A 542 0.77 -16.13 -37.04
N LEU A 543 0.02 -16.17 -38.14
CA LEU A 543 0.41 -16.93 -39.34
C LEU A 543 1.66 -16.34 -40.01
N LYS A 544 1.82 -15.01 -40.01
CA LYS A 544 3.04 -14.35 -40.52
C LYS A 544 4.27 -14.67 -39.65
N ASP A 545 4.10 -14.73 -38.33
CA ASP A 545 5.17 -15.12 -37.42
C ASP A 545 5.57 -16.59 -37.62
N ILE A 546 4.61 -17.49 -37.85
CA ILE A 546 4.88 -18.90 -38.18
C ILE A 546 5.59 -19.04 -39.53
N ALA A 547 5.19 -18.27 -40.56
CA ALA A 547 5.87 -18.27 -41.86
C ALA A 547 7.34 -17.84 -41.74
N LYS A 548 7.64 -16.88 -40.86
CA LYS A 548 9.02 -16.48 -40.55
C LYS A 548 9.79 -17.60 -39.84
N LEU A 549 9.17 -18.28 -38.87
CA LEU A 549 9.78 -19.44 -38.18
C LEU A 549 10.06 -20.60 -39.15
N LYS A 550 9.18 -20.88 -40.10
CA LYS A 550 9.41 -21.88 -41.17
C LYS A 550 10.55 -21.47 -42.10
N SER A 551 10.66 -20.19 -42.45
CA SER A 551 11.79 -19.68 -43.24
C SER A 551 13.12 -19.79 -42.49
N ASP A 552 13.13 -19.52 -41.19
CA ASP A 552 14.30 -19.66 -40.33
C ASP A 552 14.69 -21.15 -40.14
N GLN A 553 13.72 -22.06 -40.05
CA GLN A 553 13.92 -23.51 -40.04
C GLN A 553 14.50 -24.02 -41.37
N ALA A 554 13.99 -23.54 -42.50
CA ALA A 554 14.50 -23.87 -43.83
C ALA A 554 15.91 -23.31 -44.08
N ALA A 555 16.28 -22.22 -43.39
CA ALA A 555 17.62 -21.64 -43.39
C ALA A 555 18.60 -22.35 -42.42
N GLY A 556 18.19 -23.46 -41.79
CA GLY A 556 19.06 -24.31 -40.96
C GLY A 556 19.29 -23.81 -39.54
N LYS A 557 18.50 -22.86 -39.03
CA LYS A 557 18.59 -22.43 -37.62
C LYS A 557 17.94 -23.46 -36.70
N GLU A 558 18.62 -23.79 -35.60
CA GLU A 558 18.05 -24.65 -34.55
C GLU A 558 16.84 -23.98 -33.90
N MET A 559 15.73 -24.73 -33.81
CA MET A 559 14.46 -24.27 -33.23
C MET A 559 14.25 -24.91 -31.86
N ASN A 560 13.85 -24.12 -30.87
CA ASN A 560 13.47 -24.63 -29.56
C ASN A 560 12.09 -25.29 -29.62
N GLN A 561 11.78 -26.17 -28.65
CA GLN A 561 10.52 -26.93 -28.59
C GLN A 561 9.26 -26.05 -28.74
N GLU A 562 9.24 -24.87 -28.12
CA GLU A 562 8.13 -23.92 -28.22
C GLU A 562 7.93 -23.33 -29.64
N GLN A 563 9.00 -23.24 -30.44
CA GLN A 563 8.91 -22.76 -31.82
C GLN A 563 8.35 -23.85 -32.73
N LEU A 564 8.72 -25.12 -32.50
CA LEU A 564 8.15 -26.27 -33.18
C LEU A 564 6.66 -26.44 -32.87
N ASP A 565 6.26 -26.24 -31.61
CA ASP A 565 4.85 -26.27 -31.18
C ASP A 565 4.03 -25.11 -31.77
N LYS A 566 4.65 -23.97 -32.10
CA LYS A 566 3.98 -22.87 -32.81
C LYS A 566 3.79 -23.18 -34.29
N ILE A 567 4.77 -23.83 -34.92
CA ILE A 567 4.68 -24.26 -36.33
C ILE A 567 3.61 -25.35 -36.49
N SER A 568 3.49 -26.27 -35.54
CA SER A 568 2.49 -27.36 -35.61
C SER A 568 1.03 -26.85 -35.52
N ARG A 569 0.80 -25.69 -34.89
CA ARG A 569 -0.53 -25.06 -34.76
C ARG A 569 -1.00 -24.27 -35.99
N GLU A 570 -0.21 -24.22 -37.07
CA GLU A 570 -0.54 -23.46 -38.27
C GLU A 570 -1.85 -23.90 -38.93
N ALA A 571 -2.09 -25.21 -39.01
CA ALA A 571 -3.28 -25.77 -39.62
C ALA A 571 -4.56 -25.33 -38.87
N ASP A 572 -4.52 -25.34 -37.54
CA ASP A 572 -5.64 -24.92 -36.70
C ASP A 572 -5.91 -23.40 -36.80
N LEU A 573 -4.85 -22.59 -36.81
CA LEU A 573 -4.98 -21.13 -36.97
C LEU A 573 -5.48 -20.73 -38.35
N THR A 574 -5.12 -21.50 -39.39
CA THR A 574 -5.60 -21.29 -40.76
C THR A 574 -7.08 -21.66 -40.87
N ARG A 575 -7.52 -22.76 -40.25
CA ARG A 575 -8.93 -23.15 -40.16
C ARG A 575 -9.75 -22.10 -39.40
N GLU A 576 -9.28 -21.63 -38.25
CA GLU A 576 -9.96 -20.59 -37.47
C GLU A 576 -10.07 -19.27 -38.25
N LEU A 577 -9.06 -18.95 -39.08
CA LEU A 577 -9.11 -17.77 -39.96
C LEU A 577 -10.13 -17.93 -41.09
N GLN A 578 -10.28 -19.12 -41.66
CA GLN A 578 -11.28 -19.42 -42.69
C GLN A 578 -12.70 -19.35 -42.14
N GLU A 579 -12.95 -19.91 -40.95
CA GLU A 579 -14.24 -19.83 -40.25
C GLU A 579 -14.67 -18.40 -39.90
N LEU A 580 -13.71 -17.48 -39.73
CA LEU A 580 -13.95 -16.05 -39.50
C LEU A 580 -14.09 -15.23 -40.79
N THR A 581 -13.91 -15.86 -41.96
CA THR A 581 -14.00 -15.22 -43.28
C THR A 581 -15.30 -15.58 -44.02
N VAL A 582 -15.96 -16.67 -43.63
CA VAL A 582 -17.35 -17.03 -44.01
C VAL A 582 -18.33 -16.27 -43.11
#